data_AF-A0A7K3DWZ4-F1
#
_entry.id   AF-A0A7K3DWZ4-F1
#
_cell.length_a   1.000
_cell.length_b   1.000
_cell.length_c   1.000
_cell.angle_alpha   90.00
_cell.angle_beta   90.00
_cell.angle_gamma   90.00
#
_symmetry.space_group_name_H-M   'P 1'
#
loop_
_entity.id
_entity.type
_entity.pdbx_description
1 polymer ?
#
loop_
_entity_poly.entity_id
_entity_poly.type
_entity_poly.pdbx_seq_one_letter_code
_entity_poly.pdbx_strand_id
1 'polypeptide(L)' 'SLKEIGVRPSWRGTGVARRIHDRLLAGRDEPYVTLMVNPAVGDGKVHALYQSWGYKDIGHSQPSPTSPRLTVMVRPTR' A
#
# COMPACT_ATOMS: atom_id res chain seq x y z
N SER A 1 2.41 14.47 -4.66
CA SER A 1 3.18 13.50 -3.85
C SER A 1 2.41 13.13 -2.60
N LEU A 2 1.70 12.00 -2.64
CA LEU A 2 1.04 11.39 -1.48
C LEU A 2 2.10 10.63 -0.69
N LYS A 3 2.31 10.97 0.59
CA LYS A 3 3.42 10.43 1.39
C LYS A 3 3.05 9.23 2.28
N GLU A 4 1.76 8.98 2.54
CA GLU A 4 1.34 7.76 3.24
C GLU A 4 -0.18 7.55 3.15
N ILE A 5 -0.64 6.32 2.91
CA ILE A 5 -1.98 5.87 3.29
C ILE A 5 -1.77 4.71 4.27
N GLY A 6 -1.92 5.00 5.57
CA GLY A 6 -1.97 3.96 6.59
C GLY A 6 -3.32 3.28 6.55
N VAL A 7 -3.41 2.09 5.97
CA VAL A 7 -4.64 1.28 6.06
C VAL A 7 -4.68 0.61 7.44
N ARG A 8 -5.56 1.13 8.32
CA ARG A 8 -5.91 0.45 9.57
C ARG A 8 -6.55 -0.91 9.26
N PRO A 9 -6.36 -1.95 10.10
CA PRO A 9 -6.84 -3.31 9.85
C PRO A 9 -8.36 -3.50 9.67
N SER A 10 -9.18 -2.47 9.85
CA SER A 10 -10.63 -2.53 10.08
C SER A 10 -11.53 -2.72 8.83
N TRP A 11 -10.99 -2.94 7.62
CA TRP A 11 -11.81 -2.87 6.40
C TRP A 11 -11.75 -4.13 5.51
N ARG A 12 -11.81 -5.33 6.11
CA ARG A 12 -11.78 -6.60 5.37
C ARG A 12 -13.12 -6.91 4.70
N GLY A 13 -13.05 -7.50 3.49
CA GLY A 13 -14.15 -8.28 2.90
C GLY A 13 -15.25 -7.56 2.13
N THR A 14 -15.27 -6.22 2.06
CA THR A 14 -16.41 -5.47 1.48
C THR A 14 -16.13 -4.79 0.14
N GLY A 15 -14.88 -4.82 -0.35
CA GLY A 15 -14.46 -4.06 -1.54
C GLY A 15 -14.45 -2.54 -1.36
N VAL A 16 -14.98 -2.03 -0.24
CA VAL A 16 -15.03 -0.60 0.10
C VAL A 16 -13.63 0.00 0.20
N ALA A 17 -12.68 -0.71 0.81
CA ALA A 17 -11.29 -0.27 0.89
C ALA A 17 -10.67 -0.02 -0.50
N ARG A 18 -10.95 -0.89 -1.47
CA ARG A 18 -10.49 -0.74 -2.85
C ARG A 18 -11.15 0.47 -3.53
N ARG A 19 -12.46 0.64 -3.36
CA ARG A 19 -13.18 1.78 -3.96
C ARG A 19 -12.71 3.12 -3.41
N ILE A 20 -12.51 3.23 -2.10
CA ILE A 20 -11.97 4.44 -1.46
C ILE A 20 -10.56 4.70 -2.00
N HIS A 21 -9.72 3.68 -2.03
CA HIS A 21 -8.37 3.77 -2.56
C HIS A 21 -8.36 4.25 -4.01
N ASP A 22 -9.11 3.60 -4.90
CA ASP A 22 -9.16 3.98 -6.31
C ASP A 22 -9.78 5.38 -6.50
N ARG A 23 -10.72 5.80 -5.64
CA ARG A 23 -11.27 7.17 -5.67
C ARG A 23 -10.26 8.22 -5.22
N LEU A 24 -9.41 7.92 -4.24
CA LEU A 24 -8.32 8.81 -3.81
C LEU A 24 -7.25 8.99 -4.91
N LEU A 25 -7.09 7.97 -5.76
CA LEU A 25 -6.16 8.00 -6.88
C LEU A 25 -6.78 8.56 -8.16
N ALA A 26 -8.11 8.52 -8.31
CA ALA A 26 -8.82 9.07 -9.45
C ALA A 26 -8.58 10.59 -9.57
N GLY A 27 -8.17 11.06 -10.75
CA GLY A 27 -7.92 12.47 -11.04
C GLY A 27 -6.51 12.95 -10.66
N ARG A 28 -5.60 12.04 -10.33
CA ARG A 28 -4.18 12.35 -10.14
C ARG A 28 -3.40 12.16 -11.43
N ASP A 29 -2.56 13.14 -11.76
CA ASP A 29 -1.67 13.07 -12.94
C ASP A 29 -0.30 12.45 -12.63
N GLU A 30 -0.01 12.13 -11.36
CA GLU A 30 1.23 11.44 -11.03
C GLU A 30 1.26 10.04 -11.67
N PRO A 31 2.35 9.64 -12.36
CA PRO A 31 2.41 8.39 -13.13
C PRO A 31 2.46 7.12 -12.26
N TYR A 32 2.81 7.27 -10.98
CA TYR A 32 2.95 6.17 -10.04
C TYR A 32 2.41 6.55 -8.66
N VAL A 33 1.93 5.54 -7.94
CA VAL A 33 1.58 5.63 -6.53
C VAL A 33 2.46 4.67 -5.76
N THR A 34 3.02 5.14 -4.66
CA THR A 34 3.79 4.32 -3.73
C THR A 34 3.06 4.17 -2.39
N LEU A 35 3.29 3.04 -1.74
CA LEU A 35 2.83 2.79 -0.38
C LEU A 35 3.88 1.96 0.38
N MET A 36 3.77 1.93 1.70
CA MET A 36 4.58 1.09 2.57
C MET A 36 3.67 0.14 3.35
N VAL A 37 4.02 -1.14 3.37
CA VAL A 37 3.28 -2.16 4.13
C VAL A 37 4.22 -2.88 5.07
N ASN A 38 3.77 -3.17 6.29
CA ASN A 38 4.49 -4.06 7.20
C ASN A 38 4.11 -5.51 6.87
N PRO A 39 5.00 -6.33 6.27
CA PRO A 39 4.66 -7.71 5.88
C PRO A 39 4.41 -8.60 7.10
N ALA A 40 4.93 -8.25 8.29
CA ALA A 40 4.71 -9.01 9.52
C ALA A 40 3.29 -8.83 10.11
N VAL A 41 2.55 -7.80 9.68
CA VAL A 41 1.19 -7.54 10.20
C VAL A 41 0.16 -8.31 9.41
N GLY A 42 -0.73 -9.01 10.12
CA GLY A 42 -1.85 -9.72 9.50
C GLY A 42 -1.43 -10.90 8.64
N ASP A 43 -0.26 -11.48 8.95
CA ASP A 43 0.27 -12.69 8.29
C ASP A 43 0.44 -12.50 6.77
N GLY A 44 1.02 -11.37 6.36
CA GLY A 44 1.24 -11.02 4.95
C GLY A 44 -0.03 -10.71 4.15
N LYS A 45 -1.24 -10.87 4.70
CA LYS A 45 -2.51 -10.72 3.95
C LYS A 45 -2.68 -9.33 3.34
N VAL A 46 -2.18 -8.29 4.01
CA VAL A 46 -2.25 -6.91 3.50
C VAL A 46 -1.29 -6.71 2.33
N HIS A 47 -0.09 -7.30 2.40
CA HIS A 47 0.88 -7.28 1.30
C HIS A 47 0.32 -7.99 0.06
N ALA A 48 -0.20 -9.21 0.24
CA ALA A 48 -0.86 -9.97 -0.82
C ALA A 48 -2.09 -9.24 -1.41
N LEU A 49 -2.86 -8.53 -0.58
CA LEU A 49 -3.98 -7.71 -1.04
C LEU A 49 -3.51 -6.61 -1.99
N TYR A 50 -2.45 -5.86 -1.64
CA TYR A 50 -1.93 -4.83 -2.53
C TYR A 50 -1.32 -5.39 -3.81
N GLN A 51 -0.66 -6.55 -3.75
CA GLN A 51 -0.21 -7.26 -4.95
C GLN A 51 -1.40 -7.57 -5.89
N SER A 52 -2.54 -8.04 -5.34
CA SER A 52 -3.76 -8.28 -6.13
C SER A 52 -4.38 -7.01 -6.75
N TRP A 53 -3.99 -5.82 -6.27
CA TRP A 53 -4.42 -4.53 -6.81
C TRP A 53 -3.41 -3.97 -7.83
N GLY A 54 -2.36 -4.72 -8.17
CA GLY A 54 -1.35 -4.36 -9.16
C GLY A 54 -0.10 -3.70 -8.58
N TYR A 55 0.03 -3.60 -7.26
CA TYR A 55 1.26 -3.09 -6.64
C TYR A 55 2.40 -4.11 -6.75
N LYS A 56 3.62 -3.60 -6.93
CA LYS A 56 4.86 -4.38 -7.00
C LYS A 56 5.87 -3.88 -5.99
N ASP A 57 6.66 -4.79 -5.42
CA ASP A 57 7.70 -4.44 -4.46
C ASP A 57 8.88 -3.76 -5.17
N ILE A 58 9.36 -2.65 -4.62
CA ILE A 58 10.52 -1.90 -5.15
C ILE A 58 11.64 -1.71 -4.15
N GLY A 59 11.44 -2.15 -2.90
CA GLY A 59 12.46 -2.06 -1.88
C GLY A 59 11.87 -2.15 -0.47
N HIS A 60 12.69 -1.77 0.50
CA HIS A 60 12.31 -1.78 1.90
C HIS A 60 12.71 -0.46 2.56
N SER A 61 11.90 -0.02 3.52
CA SER A 61 12.19 1.12 4.39
C SER A 61 12.33 0.63 5.82
N GLN A 62 13.43 1.02 6.47
CA GLN A 62 13.67 0.75 7.89
C GLN A 62 14.35 1.98 8.49
N PRO A 63 13.58 2.91 9.08
CA PRO A 63 14.11 4.20 9.57
C PRO A 63 15.16 4.07 10.68
N SER A 64 15.07 3.02 11.49
CA SER A 64 16.08 2.66 12.49
C SER A 64 16.19 1.14 12.61
N PRO A 65 17.31 0.60 13.13
CA PRO A 65 17.48 -0.85 13.31
C PRO A 65 16.38 -1.51 14.18
N THR A 66 15.75 -0.74 15.07
CA THR A 66 14.66 -1.19 15.94
C THR A 66 13.27 -0.99 15.32
N SER A 67 13.16 -0.25 14.22
CA SER A 67 11.90 -0.05 13.50
C SER A 67 11.54 -1.29 12.68
N PRO A 68 10.23 -1.58 12.48
CA PRO A 68 9.82 -2.64 11.58
C PRO A 68 10.29 -2.35 10.16
N ARG A 69 10.78 -3.38 9.48
CA ARG A 69 11.07 -3.32 8.05
C ARG A 69 9.76 -3.27 7.28
N LEU A 70 9.52 -2.18 6.56
CA LEU A 70 8.37 -2.01 5.69
C LEU A 70 8.76 -2.32 4.25
N THR A 71 7.88 -3.01 3.52
CA THR A 71 8.02 -3.19 2.08
C THR A 71 7.45 -1.97 1.37
N VAL A 72 8.27 -1.32 0.53
CA VAL A 72 7.85 -0.23 -0.33
C VAL A 72 7.31 -0.83 -1.62
N MET A 73 6.08 -0.47 -1.98
CA MET A 73 5.41 -0.96 -3.18
C MET A 73 5.01 0.19 -4.12
N VAL A 74 4.95 -0.09 -5.43
CA VAL A 74 4.55 0.87 -6.47
C VAL A 74 3.46 0.30 -7.38
N ARG A 75 2.57 1.17 -7.86
CA ARG A 75 1.59 0.86 -8.93
C ARG A 75 1.52 2.03 -9.93
N PRO A 76 1.47 1.77 -11.25
CA PRO A 76 1.09 2.79 -12.23
C PRO A 76 -0.34 3.32 -11.99
N THR A 77 -0.59 4.59 -12.28
CA THR A 77 -1.93 5.21 -12.16
C THR A 77 -2.72 5.20 -13.47
N ARG A 78 -2.07 4.81 -14.58
CA ARG A 78 -2.61 4.72 -15.93
C ARG A 78 -2.27 3.36 -16.54
#